data_AF-A0A496RJ62-F1
#
_entry.id   AF-A0A496RJ62-F1
#
_cell.length_a   1.000
_cell.length_b   1.000
_cell.length_c   1.000
_cell.angle_alpha   90.00
_cell.angle_beta   90.00
_cell.angle_gamma   90.00
#
_symmetry.space_group_name_H-M   'P 1'
#
loop_
_entity.id
_entity.type
_entity.pdbx_description
1 polymer ?
#
loop_
_entity_poly.entity_id
_entity_poly.type
_entity_poly.pdbx_seq_one_letter_code
_entity_poly.pdbx_strand_id
1 'polypeptide(L)'
;MTNFEWLSSVISNMDIIYTDTFDSLLDALGRDVTISSSTEVNCPNCGWDNVSQTSNGQYSPDSPYPEDIPGPTPFTGICPICNGKGKYKTTTTSSIKCLIRWLSPRDRYYISAGMIEPFDVELKTDINNWDILNNADNITVDGVDVSIVSMRKDGFKTVNCILVECRKK
;
A
#
# COMPACT_ATOMS: atom_id res chain seq x y z
N MET A 1 -24.92 -7.64 35.36
CA MET A 1 -24.76 -6.56 34.36
C MET A 1 -24.28 -5.32 35.07
N THR A 2 -22.98 -5.07 35.01
CA THR A 2 -22.36 -3.84 35.52
C THR A 2 -22.39 -2.77 34.42
N ASN A 3 -22.33 -1.48 34.79
CA ASN A 3 -22.36 -0.38 33.82
C ASN A 3 -21.23 -0.45 32.77
N PHE A 4 -20.15 -1.19 33.06
CA PHE A 4 -19.01 -1.40 32.17
C PHE A 4 -19.35 -2.32 30.98
N GLU A 5 -20.13 -3.38 31.19
CA GLU A 5 -20.53 -4.33 30.13
C GLU A 5 -21.44 -3.66 29.10
N TRP A 6 -22.38 -2.82 29.58
CA TRP A 6 -23.29 -2.07 28.71
C TRP A 6 -22.55 -1.03 27.85
N LEU A 7 -21.62 -0.27 28.44
CA LEU A 7 -20.80 0.70 27.70
C LEU A 7 -19.94 0.02 26.63
N SER A 8 -19.32 -1.14 26.94
CA SER A 8 -18.55 -1.92 25.98
C SER A 8 -19.40 -2.38 24.78
N SER A 9 -20.62 -2.88 25.05
CA SER A 9 -21.56 -3.29 24.00
C SER A 9 -22.04 -2.12 23.13
N VAL A 10 -22.33 -0.95 23.73
CA VAL A 10 -22.73 0.25 22.96
C VAL A 10 -21.60 0.73 22.05
N ILE A 11 -20.36 0.77 22.54
CA ILE A 11 -19.20 1.16 21.73
C ILE A 11 -19.04 0.20 20.53
N SER A 12 -19.02 -1.11 20.79
CA SER A 12 -18.90 -2.13 19.73
C SER A 12 -20.00 -2.04 18.68
N ASN A 13 -21.24 -1.71 19.06
CA ASN A 13 -22.35 -1.56 18.12
C ASN A 13 -22.20 -0.28 17.28
N MET A 14 -21.71 0.82 17.85
CA MET A 14 -21.45 2.05 17.10
C MET A 14 -20.30 1.89 16.11
N ASP A 15 -19.27 1.13 16.47
CA ASP A 15 -18.14 0.83 15.59
C ASP A 15 -18.58 0.04 14.35
N ILE A 16 -19.39 -1.03 14.53
CA ILE A 16 -19.94 -1.84 13.43
C ILE A 16 -20.81 -0.98 12.49
N ILE A 17 -21.70 -0.15 13.03
CA ILE A 17 -22.52 0.74 12.20
C ILE A 17 -21.65 1.74 11.43
N TYR A 18 -20.55 2.22 12.02
CA TYR A 18 -19.63 3.10 11.32
C TYR A 18 -18.88 2.37 10.20
N THR A 19 -18.33 1.18 10.44
CA THR A 19 -17.65 0.41 9.39
C THR A 19 -18.60 0.07 8.24
N ASP A 20 -19.78 -0.46 8.55
CA ASP A 20 -20.77 -0.84 7.52
C ASP A 20 -21.20 0.36 6.67
N THR A 21 -21.38 1.54 7.28
CA THR A 21 -21.72 2.77 6.55
C THR A 21 -20.53 3.38 5.80
N PHE A 22 -19.31 3.27 6.32
CA PHE A 22 -18.10 3.72 5.62
C PHE A 22 -17.76 2.83 4.42
N ASP A 23 -17.90 1.52 4.55
CA ASP A 23 -17.73 0.55 3.46
C ASP A 23 -18.80 0.76 2.39
N SER A 24 -20.06 0.99 2.80
CA SER A 24 -21.13 1.39 1.87
C SER A 24 -20.83 2.71 1.14
N LEU A 25 -20.16 3.67 1.79
CA LEU A 25 -19.71 4.93 1.15
C LEU A 25 -18.53 4.69 0.21
N LEU A 26 -17.58 3.82 0.54
CA LEU A 26 -16.50 3.40 -0.34
C LEU A 26 -17.03 2.65 -1.57
N ASP A 27 -18.06 1.83 -1.43
CA ASP A 27 -18.66 1.14 -2.57
C ASP A 27 -19.49 2.06 -3.47
N ALA A 28 -20.17 3.06 -2.91
CA ALA A 28 -21.01 3.99 -3.66
C ALA A 28 -20.24 5.17 -4.29
N LEU A 29 -19.20 5.67 -3.61
CA LEU A 29 -18.48 6.91 -3.97
C LEU A 29 -16.96 6.74 -4.05
N GLY A 30 -16.42 5.59 -3.62
CA GLY A 30 -15.01 5.29 -3.72
C GLY A 30 -14.57 5.16 -5.17
N ARG A 31 -13.32 5.54 -5.41
CA ARG A 31 -12.66 5.51 -6.71
C ARG A 31 -11.37 4.73 -6.59
N ASP A 32 -11.02 4.04 -7.67
CA ASP A 32 -9.85 3.18 -7.72
C ASP A 32 -8.56 4.02 -7.79
N VAL A 33 -7.71 3.83 -6.78
CA VAL A 33 -6.36 4.39 -6.72
C VAL A 33 -5.38 3.28 -7.07
N THR A 34 -4.51 3.54 -8.05
CA THR A 34 -3.48 2.57 -8.46
C THR A 34 -2.25 2.75 -7.60
N ILE A 35 -1.82 1.69 -6.93
CA ILE A 35 -0.62 1.64 -6.11
C ILE A 35 0.37 0.67 -6.75
N SER A 36 1.56 1.16 -7.05
CA SER A 36 2.69 0.34 -7.45
C SER A 36 3.65 0.24 -6.27
N SER A 37 3.81 -0.98 -5.76
CA SER A 37 4.84 -1.34 -4.79
C SER A 37 5.84 -2.28 -5.44
N SER A 38 7.07 -2.27 -4.96
CA SER A 38 8.13 -3.07 -5.55
C SER A 38 8.91 -3.84 -4.51
N THR A 39 8.96 -5.16 -4.69
CA THR A 39 9.60 -6.10 -3.77
C THR A 39 10.86 -6.67 -4.42
N GLU A 40 11.91 -6.83 -3.61
CA GLU A 40 13.11 -7.56 -4.03
C GLU A 40 12.96 -9.04 -3.65
N VAL A 41 12.82 -9.90 -4.65
CA VAL A 41 12.78 -11.36 -4.48
C VAL A 41 14.11 -11.98 -4.87
N ASN A 42 14.49 -13.12 -4.30
CA ASN A 42 15.74 -13.79 -4.66
C ASN A 42 15.68 -14.31 -6.11
N CYS A 43 16.82 -14.27 -6.82
CA CYS A 43 16.90 -14.70 -8.21
C CYS A 43 16.74 -16.23 -8.32
N PRO A 44 15.71 -16.75 -9.01
CA PRO A 44 15.42 -18.18 -9.07
C PRO A 44 16.45 -18.99 -9.90
N ASN A 45 17.30 -18.33 -10.68
CA ASN A 45 18.29 -18.97 -11.54
C ASN A 45 19.69 -19.09 -10.89
N CYS A 46 19.88 -18.54 -9.68
CA CYS A 46 21.18 -18.47 -9.02
C CYS A 46 21.17 -19.17 -7.66
N GLY A 47 22.28 -19.82 -7.30
CA GLY A 47 22.53 -20.14 -5.90
C GLY A 47 22.66 -18.86 -5.06
N TRP A 48 22.03 -18.85 -3.88
CA TRP A 48 22.06 -17.73 -2.96
C TRP A 48 22.97 -18.03 -1.77
N ASP A 49 23.95 -17.17 -1.51
CA ASP A 49 24.79 -17.26 -0.32
C ASP A 49 24.19 -16.42 0.83
N ASN A 50 23.76 -17.11 1.89
CA ASN A 50 23.19 -16.51 3.09
C ASN A 50 24.21 -15.68 3.89
N VAL A 51 25.52 -15.87 3.70
CA VAL A 51 26.57 -15.14 4.44
C VAL A 51 26.87 -13.79 3.76
N SER A 52 27.09 -13.78 2.44
CA SER A 52 27.30 -12.53 1.69
C SER A 52 26.02 -11.80 1.29
N GLN A 53 24.84 -12.44 1.41
CA GLN A 53 23.56 -11.96 0.87
C GLN A 53 23.64 -11.61 -0.63
N THR A 54 24.33 -12.45 -1.41
CA THR A 54 24.44 -12.28 -2.86
C THR A 54 24.35 -13.62 -3.60
N SER A 55 24.14 -13.55 -4.92
CA SER A 55 24.32 -14.71 -5.80
C SER A 55 25.77 -15.19 -5.77
N ASN A 56 25.95 -16.48 -5.55
CA ASN A 56 27.25 -17.16 -5.63
C ASN A 56 27.76 -17.35 -7.08
N GLY A 57 27.04 -16.80 -8.07
CA GLY A 57 27.39 -16.88 -9.50
C GLY A 57 27.20 -18.26 -10.13
N GLN A 58 26.67 -19.23 -9.39
CA GLN A 58 26.41 -20.58 -9.88
C GLN A 58 24.92 -20.73 -10.21
N TYR A 59 24.65 -21.45 -11.30
CA TYR A 59 23.30 -21.84 -11.66
C TYR A 59 22.78 -22.88 -10.66
N SER A 60 21.57 -22.66 -10.12
CA SER A 60 20.92 -23.60 -9.21
C SER A 60 19.83 -24.37 -9.95
N PRO A 61 20.01 -25.67 -10.27
CA PRO A 61 19.01 -26.48 -10.94
C PRO A 61 17.94 -27.07 -9.98
N ASP A 62 18.07 -26.83 -8.67
CA ASP A 62 17.27 -27.52 -7.66
C ASP A 62 15.83 -27.00 -7.58
N SER A 63 14.92 -27.92 -7.90
CA SER A 63 13.46 -27.81 -7.88
C SER A 63 12.92 -28.03 -6.45
N PRO A 64 11.77 -27.44 -6.03
CA PRO A 64 10.78 -26.75 -6.86
C PRO A 64 10.95 -25.23 -6.93
N TYR A 65 10.79 -24.71 -8.14
CA TYR A 65 10.45 -23.30 -8.36
C TYR A 65 9.09 -23.01 -7.70
N PRO A 66 8.90 -21.86 -7.04
CA PRO A 66 7.58 -21.42 -6.59
C PRO A 66 6.61 -21.38 -7.78
N GLU A 67 5.35 -21.77 -7.58
CA GLU A 67 4.38 -21.98 -8.69
C GLU A 67 4.14 -20.72 -9.53
N ASP A 68 4.31 -19.52 -8.93
CA ASP A 68 4.19 -18.22 -9.59
C ASP A 68 5.45 -17.78 -10.37
N ILE A 69 6.55 -18.54 -10.29
CA ILE A 69 7.82 -18.23 -10.95
C ILE A 69 8.05 -19.24 -12.08
N PRO A 70 8.09 -18.82 -13.35
CA PRO A 70 8.37 -19.74 -14.44
C PRO A 70 9.75 -20.39 -14.24
N GLY A 71 9.78 -21.72 -14.37
CA GLY A 71 10.98 -22.54 -14.36
C GLY A 71 11.98 -22.11 -15.45
N PRO A 72 13.13 -22.80 -15.54
CA PRO A 72 14.40 -22.18 -15.94
C PRO A 72 14.38 -21.38 -17.25
N THR A 73 14.26 -20.06 -17.07
CA THR A 73 14.24 -18.97 -18.06
C THR A 73 13.08 -18.95 -19.07
N PRO A 74 12.24 -17.91 -18.97
CA PRO A 74 12.37 -16.79 -19.90
C PRO A 74 12.68 -15.46 -19.18
N PHE A 75 13.38 -14.53 -19.85
CA PHE A 75 13.73 -13.23 -19.28
C PHE A 75 13.65 -12.07 -20.30
N THR A 76 13.16 -10.93 -19.83
CA THR A 76 13.41 -9.59 -20.41
C THR A 76 13.58 -8.62 -19.25
N GLY A 77 14.84 -8.32 -18.92
CA GLY A 77 15.24 -7.79 -17.61
C GLY A 77 16.37 -8.66 -17.05
N ILE A 78 17.30 -8.08 -16.29
CA ILE A 78 18.64 -8.67 -16.13
C ILE A 78 18.69 -9.72 -15.01
N CYS A 79 18.91 -11.00 -15.36
CA CYS A 79 19.85 -11.90 -14.65
C CYS A 79 20.10 -13.25 -15.37
N PRO A 80 20.93 -13.32 -16.44
CA PRO A 80 21.45 -14.58 -16.96
C PRO A 80 22.59 -15.14 -16.07
N ILE A 81 22.25 -15.51 -14.83
CA ILE A 81 23.14 -16.08 -13.79
C ILE A 81 24.16 -15.04 -13.29
N CYS A 82 23.66 -14.05 -12.53
CA CYS A 82 24.15 -12.66 -12.47
C CYS A 82 23.75 -11.85 -13.75
N ASN A 83 23.82 -10.52 -13.84
CA ASN A 83 24.42 -9.53 -12.94
C ASN A 83 23.44 -8.80 -12.00
N GLY A 84 22.13 -9.10 -12.03
CA GLY A 84 21.21 -8.67 -10.96
C GLY A 84 21.41 -9.54 -9.72
N LYS A 85 22.61 -9.47 -9.10
CA LYS A 85 23.32 -10.57 -8.41
C LYS A 85 22.58 -11.24 -7.24
N GLY A 86 21.56 -12.03 -7.55
CA GLY A 86 20.78 -12.80 -6.60
C GLY A 86 19.47 -12.13 -6.18
N LYS A 87 19.15 -10.93 -6.69
CA LYS A 87 17.86 -10.27 -6.44
C LYS A 87 17.22 -9.75 -7.71
N TYR A 88 15.90 -9.90 -7.80
CA TYR A 88 15.04 -9.43 -8.86
C TYR A 88 13.99 -8.48 -8.27
N LYS A 89 13.75 -7.35 -8.93
CA LYS A 89 12.78 -6.34 -8.48
C LYS A 89 11.45 -6.60 -9.19
N THR A 90 10.49 -7.17 -8.47
CA THR A 90 9.12 -7.36 -8.95
C THR A 90 8.29 -6.14 -8.57
N THR A 91 7.73 -5.44 -9.56
CA THR A 91 6.72 -4.40 -9.29
C THR A 91 5.36 -5.04 -9.32
N THR A 92 4.65 -4.98 -8.20
CA THR A 92 3.24 -5.39 -8.09
C THR A 92 2.37 -4.15 -8.17
N THR A 93 1.41 -4.15 -9.09
CA THR A 93 0.38 -3.12 -9.17
C THR A 93 -0.88 -3.64 -8.50
N SER A 94 -1.33 -2.92 -7.47
CA SER A 94 -2.59 -3.16 -6.76
C SER A 94 -3.51 -1.96 -6.95
N SER A 95 -4.82 -2.20 -6.88
CA SER A 95 -5.81 -1.12 -6.86
C SER A 95 -6.59 -1.19 -5.56
N ILE A 96 -6.77 -0.03 -4.91
CA ILE A 96 -7.59 0.10 -3.71
C ILE A 96 -8.68 1.14 -3.93
N LYS A 97 -9.85 0.93 -3.34
CA LYS A 97 -10.89 1.97 -3.29
C LYS A 97 -10.56 3.01 -2.24
N CYS A 98 -10.61 4.28 -2.65
CA CYS A 98 -10.47 5.43 -1.76
C CYS A 98 -11.60 6.43 -2.03
N LEU A 99 -12.08 7.10 -0.97
CA LEU A 99 -12.73 8.40 -1.14
C LEU A 99 -11.64 9.42 -1.44
N ILE A 100 -11.62 9.94 -2.67
CA ILE A 100 -10.60 10.86 -3.19
C ILE A 100 -11.18 12.28 -3.16
N ARG A 101 -10.51 13.20 -2.45
CA ARG A 101 -10.83 14.63 -2.41
C ARG A 101 -9.63 15.47 -2.84
N TRP A 102 -9.71 16.07 -4.02
CA TRP A 102 -8.76 17.09 -4.46
C TRP A 102 -9.05 18.41 -3.74
N LEU A 103 -8.06 18.97 -3.05
CA LEU A 103 -8.20 20.24 -2.35
C LEU A 103 -8.02 21.39 -3.34
N SER A 104 -8.95 22.35 -3.36
CA SER A 104 -8.86 23.51 -4.24
C SER A 104 -7.93 24.58 -3.66
N PRO A 105 -7.42 25.53 -4.47
CA PRO A 105 -6.50 26.57 -3.97
C PRO A 105 -7.05 27.53 -2.90
N ARG A 106 -8.35 27.44 -2.60
CA ARG A 106 -9.08 28.15 -1.55
C ARG A 106 -9.16 27.36 -0.24
N ASP A 107 -8.98 26.04 -0.28
CA ASP A 107 -9.14 25.11 0.83
C ASP A 107 -7.84 24.94 1.64
N ARG A 108 -7.04 26.01 1.77
CA ARG A 108 -5.76 25.93 2.49
C ARG A 108 -6.01 25.98 3.99
N TYR A 109 -5.59 24.93 4.69
CA TYR A 109 -5.56 24.89 6.15
C TYR A 109 -4.20 24.44 6.66
N TYR A 110 -3.96 24.70 7.95
CA TYR A 110 -2.76 24.30 8.66
C TYR A 110 -3.01 22.99 9.39
N ILE A 111 -2.07 22.05 9.24
CA ILE A 111 -1.98 20.80 9.99
C ILE A 111 -0.69 20.79 10.81
N SER A 112 -0.53 19.80 11.70
CA SER A 112 0.68 19.62 12.50
C SER A 112 1.96 19.43 11.66
N ALA A 113 1.83 18.98 10.41
CA ALA A 113 2.93 18.84 9.45
C ALA A 113 3.23 20.11 8.62
N GLY A 114 2.43 21.18 8.74
CA GLY A 114 2.65 22.45 8.04
C GLY A 114 1.40 22.99 7.31
N MET A 115 1.64 23.78 6.27
CA MET A 115 0.60 24.34 5.41
C MET A 115 0.36 23.41 4.21
N ILE A 116 -0.91 23.04 3.98
CA ILE A 116 -1.30 22.22 2.83
C ILE A 116 -1.31 23.08 1.55
N GLU A 117 -0.77 22.53 0.47
CA GLU A 117 -0.63 23.20 -0.82
C GLU A 117 -1.86 23.01 -1.73
N PRO A 118 -2.12 23.95 -2.65
CA PRO A 118 -3.35 24.02 -3.45
C PRO A 118 -3.56 22.89 -4.48
N PHE A 119 -2.72 21.85 -4.46
CA PHE A 119 -2.76 20.68 -5.35
C PHE A 119 -2.57 19.37 -4.58
N ASP A 120 -2.70 19.41 -3.24
CA ASP A 120 -2.67 18.21 -2.42
C ASP A 120 -4.03 17.46 -2.51
N VAL A 121 -3.98 16.14 -2.42
CA VAL A 121 -5.13 15.24 -2.49
C VAL A 121 -5.25 14.46 -1.18
N GLU A 122 -6.46 14.45 -0.64
CA GLU A 122 -6.84 13.68 0.54
C GLU A 122 -7.48 12.37 0.08
N LEU A 123 -6.86 11.25 0.46
CA LEU A 123 -7.35 9.89 0.22
C LEU A 123 -7.84 9.31 1.55
N LYS A 124 -9.09 8.84 1.59
CA LYS A 124 -9.64 8.14 2.75
C LYS A 124 -10.02 6.70 2.40
N THR A 125 -9.51 5.73 3.14
CA THR A 125 -9.71 4.29 2.89
C THR A 125 -9.71 3.49 4.21
N ASP A 126 -9.99 2.19 4.12
CA ASP A 126 -9.93 1.22 5.22
C ASP A 126 -8.48 1.02 5.73
N ILE A 127 -8.32 0.78 7.04
CA ILE A 127 -7.04 0.42 7.65
C ILE A 127 -6.39 -0.84 7.07
N ASN A 128 -7.19 -1.75 6.51
CA ASN A 128 -6.65 -2.97 5.93
C ASN A 128 -5.70 -2.67 4.75
N ASN A 129 -5.79 -1.46 4.17
CA ASN A 129 -4.88 -0.96 3.14
C ASN A 129 -3.60 -0.27 3.69
N TRP A 130 -3.38 -0.24 5.02
CA TRP A 130 -2.27 0.48 5.65
C TRP A 130 -0.91 -0.01 5.16
N ASP A 131 -0.70 -1.33 5.16
CA ASP A 131 0.58 -1.91 4.74
C ASP A 131 0.80 -1.77 3.22
N ILE A 132 -0.28 -1.71 2.42
CA ILE A 132 -0.20 -1.47 0.97
C ILE A 132 0.26 -0.03 0.71
N LEU A 133 -0.33 0.95 1.40
CA LEU A 133 0.01 2.36 1.30
C LEU A 133 1.40 2.68 1.87
N ASN A 134 1.77 2.06 3.00
CA ASN A 134 3.06 2.28 3.64
C ASN A 134 4.24 1.73 2.80
N ASN A 135 4.01 0.73 1.95
CA ASN A 135 5.00 0.13 1.07
C ASN A 135 4.86 0.57 -0.40
N ALA A 136 4.15 1.67 -0.67
CA ALA A 136 3.93 2.19 -2.02
C ALA A 136 5.15 3.00 -2.53
N ASP A 137 5.66 2.65 -3.72
CA ASP A 137 6.68 3.46 -4.42
C ASP A 137 6.04 4.57 -5.28
N ASN A 138 4.93 4.24 -5.93
CA ASN A 138 4.14 5.19 -6.71
C ASN A 138 2.65 5.01 -6.44
N ILE A 139 1.94 6.13 -6.39
CA ILE A 139 0.49 6.19 -6.26
C ILE A 139 -0.03 7.06 -7.40
N THR A 140 -0.98 6.53 -8.16
CA THR A 140 -1.62 7.24 -9.28
C THR A 140 -3.10 7.38 -8.98
N VAL A 141 -3.56 8.63 -8.92
CA VAL A 141 -4.91 9.05 -8.52
C VAL A 141 -5.55 9.77 -9.71
N ASP A 142 -6.67 9.27 -10.25
CA ASP A 142 -7.31 9.82 -11.45
C ASP A 142 -6.34 9.98 -12.67
N GLY A 143 -5.32 9.14 -12.77
CA GLY A 143 -4.26 9.24 -13.80
C GLY A 143 -3.16 10.27 -13.51
N VAL A 144 -3.14 10.87 -12.31
CA VAL A 144 -2.10 11.80 -11.86
C VAL A 144 -1.21 11.12 -10.82
N ASP A 145 0.11 11.13 -11.03
CA ASP A 145 1.06 10.61 -10.05
C ASP A 145 1.20 11.55 -8.84
N VAL A 146 1.17 10.95 -7.65
CA VAL A 146 1.27 11.65 -6.36
C VAL A 146 2.29 10.98 -5.44
N SER A 147 2.85 11.74 -4.50
CA SER A 147 3.70 11.28 -3.41
C SER A 147 2.98 11.45 -2.08
N ILE A 148 3.12 10.47 -1.17
CA ILE A 148 2.59 10.61 0.20
C ILE A 148 3.38 11.73 0.91
N VAL A 149 2.65 12.69 1.49
CA VAL A 149 3.18 13.73 2.39
C VAL A 149 2.97 13.33 3.84
N SER A 150 1.77 12.85 4.17
CA SER A 150 1.42 12.41 5.52
C SER A 150 0.42 11.25 5.47
N MET A 151 0.46 10.39 6.48
CA MET A 151 -0.52 9.32 6.68
C MET A 151 -0.85 9.22 8.16
N ARG A 152 -2.15 9.22 8.49
CA ARG A 152 -2.65 9.09 9.86
C ARG A 152 -3.83 8.15 9.94
N LYS A 153 -3.95 7.47 11.07
CA LYS A 153 -5.18 6.76 11.45
C LYS A 153 -6.22 7.81 11.86
N ASP A 154 -7.42 7.67 11.34
CA ASP A 154 -8.57 8.55 11.56
C ASP A 154 -9.78 7.71 11.99
N GLY A 155 -10.75 8.33 12.66
CA GLY A 155 -11.94 7.67 13.21
C GLY A 155 -12.08 7.75 14.73
N PHE A 156 -13.13 7.10 15.25
CA PHE A 156 -13.32 6.89 16.68
C PHE A 156 -12.28 5.91 17.24
N LYS A 157 -12.18 5.78 18.57
CA LYS A 157 -11.10 5.05 19.29
C LYS A 157 -10.86 3.60 18.85
N THR A 158 -11.84 3.00 18.20
CA THR A 158 -11.91 1.60 17.75
C THR A 158 -12.19 1.49 16.25
N VAL A 159 -12.49 2.60 15.59
CA VAL A 159 -12.75 2.70 14.15
C VAL A 159 -11.45 2.98 13.42
N ASN A 160 -11.22 2.22 12.36
CA ASN A 160 -9.94 2.15 11.71
C ASN A 160 -10.06 2.57 10.23
N CYS A 161 -9.96 3.87 9.96
CA CYS A 161 -9.76 4.36 8.60
C CYS A 161 -8.42 5.10 8.50
N ILE A 162 -7.90 5.21 7.29
CA ILE A 162 -6.64 5.90 6.99
C ILE A 162 -6.98 7.18 6.27
N LEU A 163 -6.39 8.28 6.71
CA LEU A 163 -6.29 9.49 5.92
C LEU A 163 -4.86 9.62 5.40
N VAL A 164 -4.71 9.64 4.09
CA VAL A 164 -3.45 9.88 3.39
C VAL A 164 -3.54 11.24 2.73
N GLU A 165 -2.59 12.11 3.02
CA GLU A 165 -2.40 13.38 2.32
C GLU A 165 -1.26 13.16 1.32
N CYS A 166 -1.57 13.26 0.03
CA CYS A 166 -0.59 13.14 -1.04
C CYS A 166 -0.43 14.47 -1.78
N ARG A 167 0.76 14.73 -2.33
CA ARG A 167 1.06 15.87 -3.19
C ARG A 167 1.27 15.40 -4.61
N LYS A 168 0.77 16.17 -5.59
CA LYS A 168 1.09 15.95 -7.00
C LYS A 168 2.62 16.01 -7.23
N LYS A 169 3.17 15.02 -7.93
CA LYS A 169 4.58 14.99 -8.35
C LYS A 169 4.88 15.98 -9.48
#